data_AF-A0A7Y2AFV0-F1
#
_entry.id   AF-A0A7Y2AFV0-F1
#
_cell.length_a   1.000
_cell.length_b   1.000
_cell.length_c   1.000
_cell.angle_alpha   90.00
_cell.angle_beta   90.00
_cell.angle_gamma   90.00
#
_symmetry.space_group_name_H-M   'P 1'
#
loop_
_entity.id
_entity.type
_entity.pdbx_description
1 polymer ?
#
loop_
_entity_poly.entity_id
_entity_poly.type
_entity_poly.pdbx_seq_one_letter_code
_entity_poly.pdbx_strand_id
1 'polypeptide(L)'
;MSELIISVSGLRGIVGETLTPDVACRFVAAFASQVPAGPIIVGRDGRSSGPMLRQAIVSALTACGRDVIDADVAATPTIGVLVKQRGAAGAVQISASHNPPPYNGIKLFGIDGRVLDATTGARIRDGYLAGDA
;
A
#
# COMPACT_ATOMS: atom_id res chain seq x y z
N MET A 1 -13.27 2.23 -20.85
CA MET A 1 -11.92 2.02 -20.29
C MET A 1 -12.06 2.06 -18.78
N SER A 2 -11.53 1.07 -18.06
CA SER A 2 -11.50 1.14 -16.58
C SER A 2 -10.53 2.24 -16.16
N GLU A 3 -10.91 3.07 -15.19
CA GLU A 3 -10.04 4.10 -14.61
C GLU A 3 -9.35 3.58 -13.34
N LEU A 4 -8.21 4.18 -13.01
CA LEU A 4 -7.52 3.95 -11.74
C LEU A 4 -8.34 4.60 -10.61
N ILE A 5 -8.76 3.81 -9.63
CA ILE A 5 -9.53 4.31 -8.50
C ILE A 5 -8.55 4.72 -7.41
N ILE A 6 -8.48 6.02 -7.12
CA ILE A 6 -7.66 6.56 -6.03
C ILE A 6 -8.57 7.27 -5.03
N SER A 7 -8.49 6.86 -3.77
CA SER A 7 -9.32 7.36 -2.69
C SER A 7 -8.50 7.54 -1.42
N VAL A 8 -9.12 8.14 -0.41
CA VAL A 8 -8.52 8.23 0.94
C VAL A 8 -8.29 6.86 1.58
N SER A 9 -8.98 5.81 1.11
CA SER A 9 -8.83 4.44 1.61
C SER A 9 -7.72 3.64 0.90
N GLY A 10 -7.08 4.24 -0.11
CA GLY A 10 -6.07 3.59 -0.94
C GLY A 10 -6.38 3.64 -2.44
N LEU A 11 -5.72 2.75 -3.17
CA LEU A 11 -5.70 2.70 -4.63
C LEU A 11 -6.17 1.33 -5.15
N ARG A 12 -6.89 1.29 -6.27
CA ARG A 12 -7.33 0.06 -6.93
C ARG A 12 -7.35 0.21 -8.44
N GLY A 13 -6.93 -0.83 -9.16
CA GLY A 13 -6.95 -0.85 -10.62
C GLY A 13 -6.77 -2.25 -11.20
N ILE A 14 -6.85 -2.36 -12.51
CA ILE A 14 -6.54 -3.58 -13.24
C ILE A 14 -5.03 -3.67 -13.42
N VAL A 15 -4.45 -4.80 -13.01
CA VAL A 15 -2.99 -4.96 -13.05
C VAL A 15 -2.50 -5.03 -14.49
N GLY A 16 -1.48 -4.22 -14.81
CA GLY A 16 -0.91 -4.12 -16.16
C GLY A 16 -1.64 -3.12 -17.07
N GLU A 17 -2.79 -2.60 -16.64
CA GLU A 17 -3.51 -1.53 -17.33
C GLU A 17 -3.45 -0.25 -16.48
N THR A 18 -4.33 -0.15 -15.47
CA THR A 18 -4.42 1.05 -14.62
C THR A 18 -3.59 0.97 -13.35
N LEU A 19 -3.32 -0.24 -12.85
CA LEU A 19 -2.41 -0.50 -11.74
C LEU A 19 -1.13 -1.14 -12.28
N THR A 20 -0.12 -0.33 -12.52
CA THR A 20 1.22 -0.78 -12.92
C THR A 20 2.16 -0.82 -11.70
N PRO A 21 3.31 -1.51 -11.79
CA PRO A 21 4.34 -1.44 -10.76
C PRO A 21 4.80 -0.01 -10.47
N ASP A 22 4.95 0.84 -11.50
CA ASP A 22 5.29 2.26 -11.34
C ASP A 22 4.26 3.02 -10.50
N VAL A 23 2.96 2.87 -10.83
CA VAL A 23 1.86 3.47 -10.07
C VAL A 23 1.90 3.02 -8.61
N ALA A 24 2.14 1.72 -8.37
CA ALA A 24 2.27 1.18 -7.03
C ALA A 24 3.46 1.78 -6.27
N CYS A 25 4.64 1.85 -6.88
CA CYS A 25 5.86 2.41 -6.31
C CYS A 25 5.67 3.87 -5.91
N ARG A 26 5.17 4.71 -6.82
CA ARG A 26 4.93 6.14 -6.56
C ARG A 26 3.91 6.36 -5.45
N PHE A 27 2.85 5.54 -5.41
CA PHE A 27 1.83 5.66 -4.37
C PHE A 27 2.37 5.30 -2.98
N VAL A 28 3.21 4.25 -2.86
CA VAL A 28 3.81 3.88 -1.57
C VAL A 28 4.96 4.81 -1.17
N ALA A 29 5.64 5.45 -2.12
CA ALA A 29 6.62 6.50 -1.84
C ALA A 29 5.95 7.74 -1.24
N ALA A 30 4.81 8.18 -1.78
CA ALA A 30 3.99 9.24 -1.19
C ALA A 30 3.48 8.88 0.22
N PHE A 31 3.16 7.60 0.46
CA PHE A 31 2.86 7.12 1.82
C PHE A 31 4.09 7.19 2.74
N ALA A 32 5.24 6.73 2.27
CA ALA A 32 6.48 6.72 3.02
C ALA A 32 6.96 8.12 3.42
N SER A 33 6.66 9.18 2.66
CA SER A 33 7.02 10.55 3.04
C SER A 33 6.14 11.13 4.16
N GLN A 34 4.96 10.55 4.41
CA GLN A 34 3.96 11.08 5.34
C GLN A 34 3.88 10.33 6.68
N VAL A 35 4.47 9.14 6.77
CA VAL A 35 4.47 8.35 8.03
C VAL A 35 5.71 8.65 8.88
N PRO A 36 5.61 8.50 10.22
CA PRO A 36 6.74 8.63 11.13
C PRO A 36 7.92 7.71 10.76
N ALA A 37 9.10 7.96 11.31
CA ALA A 37 10.23 7.04 11.20
C ALA A 37 9.88 5.65 11.76
N GLY A 38 10.48 4.60 11.19
CA GLY A 38 10.27 3.21 11.60
C GLY A 38 9.92 2.28 10.43
N PRO A 39 9.80 0.97 10.71
CA PRO A 39 9.57 -0.03 9.67
C PRO A 39 8.13 0.06 9.14
N ILE A 40 7.95 -0.33 7.88
CA ILE A 40 6.64 -0.46 7.24
C ILE A 40 6.38 -1.94 6.94
N ILE A 41 5.21 -2.43 7.34
CA ILE A 41 4.81 -3.80 7.02
C ILE A 41 4.23 -3.85 5.62
N VAL A 42 4.61 -4.86 4.83
CA VAL A 42 3.99 -5.14 3.53
C VAL A 42 3.37 -6.52 3.58
N GLY A 43 2.11 -6.64 3.20
CA GLY A 43 1.43 -7.91 3.03
C GLY A 43 0.56 -7.93 1.78
N ARG A 44 0.11 -9.12 1.40
CA ARG A 44 -0.76 -9.34 0.24
C ARG A 44 -1.79 -10.43 0.50
N ASP A 45 -2.83 -10.44 -0.33
CA ASP A 45 -3.72 -11.60 -0.46
C ASP A 45 -3.17 -12.65 -1.45
N GLY A 46 -3.98 -13.65 -1.76
CA GLY A 46 -3.64 -14.77 -2.65
C GLY A 46 -3.69 -14.48 -4.15
N ARG A 47 -3.88 -13.22 -4.58
CA ARG A 47 -3.93 -12.88 -6.02
C ARG A 47 -2.58 -13.18 -6.69
N SER A 48 -2.63 -13.72 -7.91
CA SER A 48 -1.44 -14.07 -8.71
C SER A 48 -0.57 -12.86 -9.08
N SER A 49 -1.17 -11.66 -9.17
CA SER A 49 -0.45 -10.40 -9.35
C SER A 49 0.23 -9.88 -8.09
N GLY A 50 -0.07 -10.45 -6.92
CA GLY A 50 0.42 -10.03 -5.61
C GLY A 50 1.95 -10.09 -5.47
N PRO A 51 2.64 -11.19 -5.82
CA PRO A 51 4.09 -11.29 -5.70
C PRO A 51 4.87 -10.22 -6.47
N MET A 52 4.41 -9.87 -7.68
CA MET A 52 5.02 -8.81 -8.49
C MET A 52 4.85 -7.43 -7.83
N LEU A 53 3.62 -7.09 -7.42
CA LEU A 53 3.33 -5.82 -6.74
C LEU A 53 4.08 -5.72 -5.40
N ARG A 54 4.14 -6.82 -4.64
CA ARG A 54 4.91 -6.91 -3.39
C ARG A 54 6.37 -6.57 -3.64
N GLN A 55 7.01 -7.20 -4.63
CA GLN A 55 8.42 -6.93 -4.92
C GLN A 55 8.66 -5.46 -5.31
N ALA A 56 7.79 -4.89 -6.14
CA ALA A 56 7.87 -3.48 -6.52
C ALA A 56 7.73 -2.54 -5.31
N ILE A 57 6.71 -2.76 -4.48
CA ILE A 57 6.42 -1.96 -3.29
C ILE A 57 7.55 -2.07 -2.25
N VAL A 58 8.04 -3.28 -1.96
CA VAL A 58 9.17 -3.48 -1.03
C VAL A 58 10.41 -2.72 -1.52
N SER A 59 10.71 -2.81 -2.82
CA SER A 59 11.87 -2.13 -3.41
C SER A 59 11.73 -0.61 -3.33
N ALA A 60 10.54 -0.06 -3.63
CA ALA A 60 10.28 1.37 -3.54
C ALA A 60 10.39 1.89 -2.09
N LEU A 61 9.78 1.21 -1.12
CA LEU A 61 9.89 1.60 0.28
C LEU A 61 11.33 1.56 0.79
N THR A 62 12.09 0.53 0.38
CA THR A 62 13.53 0.43 0.69
C THR A 62 14.31 1.60 0.09
N ALA A 63 14.03 1.97 -1.17
CA ALA A 63 14.65 3.13 -1.82
C ALA A 63 14.29 4.45 -1.13
N CYS A 64 13.12 4.55 -0.50
CA CYS A 64 12.73 5.67 0.37
C CYS A 64 13.42 5.64 1.75
N GLY A 65 14.37 4.74 2.00
CA GLY A 65 15.09 4.61 3.27
C GLY A 65 14.27 3.98 4.39
N ARG A 66 13.24 3.19 4.05
CA ARG A 66 12.40 2.50 5.03
C ARG A 66 12.82 1.05 5.20
N ASP A 67 12.92 0.60 6.45
CA ASP A 67 12.94 -0.82 6.76
C ASP A 67 11.58 -1.44 6.41
N VAL A 68 11.60 -2.62 5.80
CA VAL A 68 10.38 -3.32 5.38
C VAL A 68 10.25 -4.65 6.10
N ILE A 69 9.10 -4.85 6.76
CA ILE A 69 8.72 -6.14 7.34
C ILE A 69 7.76 -6.81 6.36
N ASP A 70 8.27 -7.78 5.60
CA ASP A 70 7.47 -8.52 4.63
C ASP A 70 6.69 -9.66 5.32
N ALA A 71 5.37 -9.53 5.36
CA ALA A 71 4.45 -10.53 5.89
C ALA A 71 3.93 -11.50 4.80
N ASP A 72 4.33 -11.30 3.55
CA ASP A 72 3.86 -12.03 2.37
C ASP A 72 2.34 -12.25 2.37
N VAL A 73 1.85 -13.50 2.33
CA VAL A 73 0.41 -13.79 2.35
C VAL A 73 -0.17 -13.62 3.75
N ALA A 74 -1.04 -12.63 3.92
CA ALA A 74 -1.77 -12.42 5.16
C ALA A 74 -3.15 -11.79 4.93
N ALA A 75 -4.08 -12.10 5.83
CA ALA A 75 -5.39 -11.45 5.83
C ALA A 75 -5.24 -9.96 6.18
N THR A 76 -6.06 -9.10 5.54
CA THR A 76 -6.07 -7.65 5.80
C THR A 76 -6.11 -7.28 7.29
N PRO A 77 -6.95 -7.88 8.16
CA PRO A 77 -6.92 -7.55 9.59
C PRO A 77 -5.61 -7.96 10.30
N THR A 78 -4.94 -9.02 9.84
CA THR A 78 -3.64 -9.46 10.39
C THR A 78 -2.58 -8.38 10.23
N ILE A 79 -2.61 -7.63 9.12
CA ILE A 79 -1.68 -6.52 8.89
C ILE A 79 -1.80 -5.44 9.96
N GLY A 80 -3.03 -5.03 10.28
CA GLY A 80 -3.27 -4.05 11.34
C GLY A 80 -2.77 -4.53 12.71
N VAL A 81 -2.96 -5.81 13.02
CA VAL A 81 -2.43 -6.43 14.24
C VAL A 81 -0.90 -6.42 14.25
N LEU A 82 -0.25 -6.76 13.13
CA LEU A 82 1.20 -6.76 13.02
C LEU A 82 1.79 -5.36 13.22
N VAL A 83 1.12 -4.29 12.75
CA VAL A 83 1.57 -2.91 13.00
C VAL A 83 1.75 -2.66 14.50
N LYS A 84 0.74 -3.04 15.30
CA LYS A 84 0.78 -2.87 16.74
C LYS A 84 1.83 -3.76 17.41
N GLN A 85 1.92 -5.03 16.98
CA GLN A 85 2.85 -6.00 17.57
C GLN A 85 4.32 -5.70 17.26
N ARG A 86 4.60 -5.08 16.11
CA ARG A 86 5.96 -4.78 15.65
C ARG A 86 6.37 -3.32 15.89
N GLY A 87 5.48 -2.48 16.41
CA GLY A 87 5.75 -1.04 16.56
C GLY A 87 6.05 -0.36 15.23
N ALA A 88 5.39 -0.81 14.15
CA ALA A 88 5.64 -0.31 12.80
C ALA A 88 5.06 1.09 12.60
N ALA A 89 5.66 1.88 11.73
CA ALA A 89 5.19 3.22 11.36
C ALA A 89 3.88 3.19 10.56
N GLY A 90 3.58 2.05 9.94
CA GLY A 90 2.36 1.79 9.21
C GLY A 90 2.46 0.49 8.42
N ALA A 91 1.50 0.27 7.51
CA ALA A 91 1.55 -0.88 6.62
C ALA A 91 0.87 -0.66 5.28
N VAL A 92 1.26 -1.49 4.32
CA VAL A 92 0.70 -1.61 2.99
C VAL A 92 0.11 -3.02 2.83
N GLN A 93 -1.19 -3.11 2.60
CA GLN A 93 -1.87 -4.36 2.24
C GLN A 93 -2.22 -4.35 0.75
N ILE A 94 -1.72 -5.36 0.02
CA ILE A 94 -1.96 -5.56 -1.40
C ILE A 94 -3.16 -6.48 -1.57
N SER A 95 -4.31 -5.91 -1.92
CA SER A 95 -5.54 -6.67 -2.14
C SER A 95 -6.60 -5.80 -2.83
N ALA A 96 -7.42 -6.43 -3.68
CA ALA A 96 -8.68 -5.85 -4.12
C ALA A 96 -9.92 -6.50 -3.47
N SER A 97 -9.75 -7.16 -2.32
CA SER A 97 -10.86 -7.75 -1.54
C SER A 97 -11.73 -8.66 -2.42
N HIS A 98 -13.00 -8.34 -2.60
CA HIS A 98 -13.97 -9.11 -3.40
C HIS A 98 -13.97 -8.80 -4.90
N ASN A 99 -13.14 -7.86 -5.38
CA ASN A 99 -13.12 -7.52 -6.81
C ASN A 99 -12.64 -8.70 -7.67
N PRO A 100 -13.04 -8.74 -8.96
CA PRO A 100 -12.61 -9.78 -9.89
C PRO A 100 -11.08 -9.96 -9.99
N PRO A 101 -10.59 -11.11 -10.47
CA PRO A 101 -9.16 -11.44 -10.50
C PRO A 101 -8.23 -10.42 -11.17
N PRO A 102 -8.60 -9.74 -12.28
CA PRO A 102 -7.73 -8.74 -12.91
C PRO A 102 -7.42 -7.53 -12.02
N TYR A 103 -8.28 -7.24 -11.03
CA TYR A 103 -8.06 -6.14 -10.11
C TYR A 103 -7.02 -6.49 -9.06
N ASN A 104 -6.24 -5.50 -8.66
CA ASN A 104 -5.55 -5.50 -7.38
C ASN A 104 -5.61 -4.08 -6.78
N GLY A 105 -5.08 -3.90 -5.59
CA GLY A 105 -5.13 -2.63 -4.90
C GLY A 105 -4.16 -2.54 -3.75
N ILE A 106 -4.04 -1.33 -3.21
CA ILE A 106 -3.14 -0.95 -2.15
C ILE A 106 -3.99 -0.28 -1.07
N LYS A 107 -3.98 -0.84 0.13
CA LYS A 107 -4.62 -0.27 1.32
C LYS A 107 -3.54 0.11 2.33
N LEU A 108 -3.67 1.29 2.91
CA LEU A 108 -2.68 1.86 3.82
C LEU A 108 -3.19 1.82 5.27
N PHE A 109 -2.28 1.52 6.19
CA PHE A 109 -2.53 1.48 7.63
C PHE A 109 -1.63 2.46 8.36
N GLY A 110 -2.16 3.10 9.40
CA GLY A 110 -1.39 3.95 10.30
C GLY A 110 -0.81 3.18 11.49
N ILE A 111 -0.02 3.87 12.31
CA ILE A 111 0.63 3.34 13.53
C ILE A 111 -0.35 2.77 14.57
N ASP A 112 -1.62 3.15 14.51
CA ASP A 112 -2.69 2.61 15.34
C ASP A 112 -3.22 1.25 14.85
N GLY A 113 -2.65 0.71 13.77
CA GLY A 113 -3.03 -0.57 13.19
C GLY A 113 -4.36 -0.52 12.44
N ARG A 114 -4.90 0.68 12.18
CA ARG A 114 -6.15 0.87 11.45
C ARG A 114 -5.86 1.40 10.05
N VAL A 115 -6.84 1.22 9.16
CA VAL A 115 -6.83 1.89 7.86
C VAL A 115 -6.83 3.39 8.11
N LEU A 116 -6.06 4.12 7.32
CA LEU A 116 -5.94 5.58 7.47
C LEU A 116 -7.31 6.26 7.46
N ASP A 117 -7.43 7.29 8.30
CA ASP A 117 -8.58 8.19 8.26
C ASP A 117 -8.61 9.01 6.97
N ALA A 118 -9.76 9.65 6.70
CA ALA A 118 -9.96 10.40 5.48
C ALA A 118 -8.95 11.55 5.32
N THR A 119 -8.59 12.22 6.42
CA THR A 119 -7.66 13.36 6.42
C THR A 119 -6.25 12.94 6.02
N THR A 120 -5.73 11.86 6.59
CA THR A 120 -4.39 11.35 6.30
C THR A 120 -4.36 10.67 4.94
N GLY A 121 -5.40 9.91 4.60
CA GLY A 121 -5.55 9.32 3.28
C GLY A 121 -5.61 10.36 2.16
N ALA A 122 -6.27 11.50 2.39
CA ALA A 122 -6.31 12.62 1.44
C ALA A 122 -4.92 13.22 1.22
N ARG A 123 -4.15 13.46 2.28
CA ARG A 123 -2.78 13.98 2.15
C ARG A 123 -1.88 13.09 1.28
N ILE A 124 -1.97 11.77 1.46
CA ILE A 124 -1.17 10.82 0.66
C ILE A 124 -1.64 10.80 -0.81
N ARG A 125 -2.96 10.78 -1.04
CA ARG A 125 -3.52 10.88 -2.39
C ARG A 125 -3.02 12.15 -3.08
N ASP A 126 -3.09 13.29 -2.39
CA ASP A 126 -2.76 14.58 -2.97
C ASP A 126 -1.26 14.69 -3.27
N GLY A 127 -0.39 14.19 -2.37
CA GLY A 127 1.05 14.11 -2.63
C GLY A 127 1.40 13.20 -3.82
N TYR A 128 0.70 12.07 -3.96
CA TYR A 128 0.85 11.21 -5.14
C TYR A 128 0.44 11.92 -6.44
N LEU A 129 -0.66 12.67 -6.42
CA LEU A 129 -1.17 13.39 -7.60
C LEU A 129 -0.31 14.60 -7.97
N ALA A 130 0.30 15.27 -6.98
CA ALA A 130 1.23 16.37 -7.20
C ALA A 130 2.58 15.92 -7.78
N GLY A 131 2.94 14.64 -7.59
CA GLY A 131 4.24 14.11 -8.01
C GLY A 131 5.35 14.33 -6.97
N ASP A 132 5.01 14.53 -5.71
CA ASP A 132 5.94 14.82 -4.61
C ASP A 132 6.68 13.56 -4.09
N ALA A 133 7.01 12.61 -4.97
CA ALA A 133 7.60 11.32 -4.61
C ALA A 133 8.59 10.81 -5.67
#